data_AF-A0A9P2UQJ8-F1
#
_entry.id   AF-A0A9P2UQJ8-F1
#
_cell.length_a   1.000
_cell.length_b   1.000
_cell.length_c   1.000
_cell.angle_alpha   90.00
_cell.angle_beta   90.00
_cell.angle_gamma   90.00
#
_symmetry.space_group_name_H-M   'P 1'
#
loop_
_entity.id
_entity.type
_entity.pdbx_description
1 polymer ?
#
loop_
_entity_poly.entity_id
_entity_poly.type
_entity_poly.pdbx_seq_one_letter_code
_entity_poly.pdbx_strand_id
1 'polypeptide(L)'
;EAVNGSQIHNISNSIKNSIGGNTVVNPDGSLTTSNIGGTGKNNINDAISEVKNTAKKAKTTVTEGDNIVVKETVNKDGSTNYEVSTKKDLTLNSVTTGDSVLNNNGLTIKEGPSITKEGINAGGKKI
;
A
#
# COMPACT_ATOMS: atom_id res chain seq x y z
N GLU A 1 -44.85 -9.54 36.06
CA GLU A 1 -45.19 -8.19 35.58
C GLU A 1 -45.34 -8.22 34.07
N ALA A 2 -46.25 -7.43 33.49
CA ALA A 2 -46.43 -7.33 32.04
C ALA A 2 -45.52 -6.22 31.47
N VAL A 3 -44.97 -6.42 30.27
CA VAL A 3 -44.26 -5.37 29.53
C VAL A 3 -45.26 -4.40 28.88
N ASN A 4 -44.98 -3.11 28.93
CA ASN A 4 -45.85 -2.08 28.34
C ASN A 4 -45.21 -1.40 27.11
N GLY A 5 -46.03 -0.71 26.31
CA GLY A 5 -45.59 -0.08 25.06
C GLY A 5 -44.51 0.98 25.25
N SER A 6 -44.49 1.69 26.39
CA SER A 6 -43.44 2.68 26.69
C SER A 6 -42.08 2.02 26.94
N GLN A 7 -42.05 0.87 27.62
CA GLN A 7 -40.84 0.08 27.81
C GLN A 7 -40.30 -0.42 26.46
N ILE A 8 -41.18 -0.93 25.59
CA ILE A 8 -40.79 -1.40 24.25
C ILE A 8 -40.27 -0.24 23.40
N HIS A 9 -40.95 0.91 23.38
CA HIS A 9 -40.51 2.08 22.64
C HIS A 9 -39.15 2.60 23.09
N ASN A 10 -38.90 2.62 24.41
CA ASN A 10 -37.60 2.97 24.99
C ASN A 10 -36.50 1.99 24.55
N ILE A 11 -36.80 0.68 24.51
CA ILE A 11 -35.88 -0.34 24.01
C ILE A 11 -35.59 -0.12 22.52
N SER A 12 -36.61 0.05 21.68
CA SER A 12 -36.43 0.27 20.23
C SER A 12 -35.62 1.52 19.92
N ASN A 13 -35.85 2.63 20.65
CA ASN A 13 -35.05 3.84 20.53
C ASN A 13 -33.61 3.64 21.02
N SER A 14 -33.41 2.88 22.09
CA SER A 14 -32.07 2.54 22.58
C SER A 14 -31.28 1.75 21.54
N ILE A 15 -31.92 0.78 20.87
CA ILE A 15 -31.30 0.01 19.78
C ILE A 15 -31.03 0.91 18.56
N LYS A 16 -32.01 1.73 18.14
CA LYS A 16 -31.82 2.71 17.05
C LYS A 16 -30.59 3.59 17.29
N ASN A 17 -30.45 4.13 18.50
CA ASN A 17 -29.34 5.01 18.87
C ASN A 17 -28.01 4.25 18.98
N SER A 18 -28.05 2.98 19.41
CA SER A 18 -26.85 2.12 19.49
C SER A 18 -26.32 1.75 18.10
N ILE A 19 -27.20 1.51 17.12
CA ILE A 19 -26.79 1.30 15.73
C ILE A 19 -26.39 2.63 15.06
N GLY A 20 -27.15 3.69 15.33
CA GLY A 20 -26.91 5.03 14.81
C GLY A 20 -27.24 5.20 13.32
N GLY A 21 -26.66 6.25 12.71
CA GLY A 21 -26.81 6.55 11.29
C GLY A 21 -28.26 6.70 10.84
N ASN A 22 -28.62 6.04 9.74
CA ASN A 22 -29.94 6.10 9.13
C ASN A 22 -30.98 5.15 9.78
N THR A 23 -30.69 4.60 10.97
CA THR A 23 -31.61 3.67 11.62
C THR A 23 -32.86 4.40 12.11
N VAL A 24 -34.04 3.82 11.87
CA VAL A 24 -35.34 4.36 12.29
C VAL A 24 -36.19 3.26 12.94
N VAL A 25 -37.02 3.67 13.91
CA VAL A 25 -38.10 2.85 14.45
C VAL A 25 -39.36 3.17 13.64
N ASN A 26 -39.93 2.17 12.98
CA ASN A 26 -41.13 2.31 12.17
C ASN A 26 -42.39 2.34 13.06
N PRO A 27 -43.54 2.81 12.53
CA PRO A 27 -44.81 2.82 13.30
C PRO A 27 -45.27 1.44 13.79
N ASP A 28 -44.89 0.36 13.10
CA ASP A 28 -45.16 -1.02 13.49
C ASP A 28 -44.18 -1.57 14.55
N GLY A 29 -43.24 -0.75 15.01
CA GLY A 29 -42.22 -1.11 15.99
C GLY A 29 -40.99 -1.80 15.41
N SER A 30 -40.97 -2.12 14.11
CA SER A 30 -39.80 -2.68 13.43
C SER A 30 -38.68 -1.65 13.30
N LEU A 31 -37.45 -2.14 13.09
CA LEU A 31 -36.28 -1.31 12.83
C LEU A 31 -35.89 -1.41 11.36
N THR A 32 -35.74 -0.27 10.70
CA THR A 32 -35.10 -0.19 9.38
C THR A 32 -33.79 0.54 9.52
N THR A 33 -32.72 -0.03 8.97
CA THR A 33 -31.39 0.58 8.93
C THR A 33 -30.81 0.47 7.52
N SER A 34 -29.97 1.41 7.16
CA SER A 34 -29.29 1.43 5.87
C SER A 34 -27.95 2.15 6.02
N ASN A 35 -27.03 1.85 5.11
CA ASN A 35 -25.75 2.52 5.00
C ASN A 35 -24.99 2.66 6.35
N ILE A 36 -24.96 1.58 7.14
CA ILE A 36 -24.33 1.58 8.47
C ILE A 36 -22.86 1.99 8.31
N GLY A 37 -22.45 3.07 8.99
CA GLY A 37 -21.09 3.60 8.91
C GLY A 37 -20.64 4.05 7.51
N GLY A 38 -21.57 4.35 6.60
CA GLY A 38 -21.24 4.74 5.22
C GLY A 38 -20.82 3.57 4.31
N THR A 39 -21.04 2.33 4.73
CA THR A 39 -20.60 1.11 4.01
C THR A 39 -21.53 0.66 2.88
N GLY A 40 -22.69 1.31 2.73
CA GLY A 40 -23.77 0.87 1.85
C GLY A 40 -24.52 -0.38 2.32
N LYS A 41 -24.20 -0.95 3.49
CA LYS A 41 -24.84 -2.16 4.03
C LYS A 41 -25.95 -1.85 5.03
N ASN A 42 -26.91 -2.75 5.16
CA ASN A 42 -28.10 -2.62 6.01
C ASN A 42 -28.11 -3.58 7.22
N ASN A 43 -27.00 -4.28 7.48
CA ASN A 43 -26.82 -5.06 8.69
C ASN A 43 -25.36 -4.95 9.17
N ILE A 44 -25.15 -5.14 10.47
CA ILE A 44 -23.87 -4.88 11.14
C ILE A 44 -22.79 -5.84 10.66
N ASN A 45 -23.11 -7.12 10.50
CA ASN A 45 -22.14 -8.13 10.07
C ASN A 45 -21.55 -7.80 8.70
N ASP A 46 -22.41 -7.42 7.75
CA ASP A 46 -21.97 -7.08 6.40
C ASP A 46 -21.24 -5.74 6.35
N ALA A 47 -21.67 -4.75 7.15
CA ALA A 47 -20.96 -3.49 7.27
C ALA A 47 -19.53 -3.70 7.80
N ILE A 48 -19.36 -4.51 8.86
CA ILE A 48 -18.03 -4.86 9.42
C ILE A 48 -17.21 -5.65 8.40
N SER A 49 -17.85 -6.58 7.69
CA SER A 49 -17.19 -7.36 6.64
C SER A 49 -16.72 -6.46 5.48
N GLU A 50 -17.51 -5.47 5.09
CA GLU A 50 -17.13 -4.47 4.09
C GLU A 50 -15.93 -3.66 4.57
N VAL A 51 -15.97 -3.12 5.79
CA VAL A 51 -14.82 -2.37 6.37
C VAL A 51 -13.55 -3.22 6.39
N LYS A 52 -13.64 -4.49 6.80
CA LYS A 52 -12.52 -5.43 6.77
C LYS A 52 -11.99 -5.64 5.35
N ASN A 53 -12.87 -5.77 4.37
CA ASN A 53 -12.49 -5.93 2.97
C ASN A 53 -11.86 -4.66 2.40
N THR A 54 -12.41 -3.48 2.70
CA THR A 54 -11.82 -2.19 2.32
C THR A 54 -10.42 -2.04 2.91
N ALA A 55 -10.25 -2.34 4.20
CA ALA A 55 -8.95 -2.28 4.86
C ALA A 55 -7.92 -3.25 4.23
N LYS A 56 -8.36 -4.47 3.88
CA LYS A 56 -7.51 -5.44 3.16
C LYS A 56 -7.11 -4.94 1.76
N LYS A 57 -8.04 -4.35 1.02
CA LYS A 57 -7.79 -3.81 -0.33
C LYS A 57 -6.91 -2.56 -0.31
N ALA A 58 -6.98 -1.78 0.76
CA ALA A 58 -6.15 -0.58 0.93
C ALA A 58 -4.67 -0.89 1.20
N LYS A 59 -4.30 -2.16 1.46
CA LYS A 59 -2.92 -2.56 1.71
C LYS A 59 -2.06 -2.31 0.46
N THR A 60 -1.07 -1.43 0.59
CA THR A 60 -0.01 -1.26 -0.42
C THR A 60 0.99 -2.40 -0.35
N THR A 61 1.53 -2.78 -1.51
CA THR A 61 2.59 -3.79 -1.64
C THR A 61 3.81 -3.21 -2.33
N VAL A 62 4.99 -3.70 -1.97
CA VAL A 62 6.25 -3.41 -2.66
C VAL A 62 6.84 -4.73 -3.14
N THR A 63 7.16 -4.82 -4.43
CA THR A 63 7.71 -6.03 -5.05
C THR A 63 9.16 -5.77 -5.45
N GLU A 64 10.01 -6.76 -5.25
CA GLU A 64 11.39 -6.72 -5.73
C GLU A 64 11.43 -6.75 -7.27
N GLY A 65 12.11 -5.77 -7.85
CA GLY A 65 12.52 -5.80 -9.25
C GLY A 65 13.96 -6.30 -9.42
N ASP A 66 14.48 -6.24 -10.66
CA ASP A 66 15.89 -6.50 -10.92
C ASP A 66 16.78 -5.56 -10.09
N ASN A 67 17.90 -6.09 -9.59
CA ASN A 67 18.87 -5.38 -8.76
C ASN A 67 18.33 -4.79 -7.43
N ILE A 68 17.07 -5.03 -7.07
CA ILE A 68 16.46 -4.54 -5.82
C ILE A 68 16.25 -5.69 -4.83
N VAL A 69 16.34 -5.36 -3.55
CA VAL A 69 15.94 -6.19 -2.40
C VAL A 69 14.92 -5.40 -1.59
N VAL A 70 13.84 -6.06 -1.18
CA VAL A 70 12.76 -5.49 -0.36
C VAL A 70 12.56 -6.40 0.84
N LYS A 71 12.78 -5.86 2.03
CA LYS A 71 12.58 -6.58 3.29
C LYS A 71 11.35 -6.04 4.01
N GLU A 72 10.34 -6.89 4.16
CA GLU A 72 9.15 -6.58 4.97
C GLU A 72 9.47 -6.73 6.46
N THR A 73 9.05 -5.75 7.25
CA THR A 73 9.15 -5.74 8.71
C THR A 73 7.86 -5.19 9.31
N VAL A 74 7.61 -5.49 10.59
CA VAL A 74 6.48 -4.93 11.34
C VAL A 74 7.02 -3.91 12.35
N ASN A 75 6.50 -2.69 12.27
CA ASN A 75 6.82 -1.62 13.21
C ASN A 75 6.18 -1.89 14.58
N LYS A 76 6.66 -1.18 15.61
CA LYS A 76 6.11 -1.31 16.98
C LYS A 76 4.62 -0.93 17.08
N ASP A 77 4.14 -0.07 16.19
CA ASP A 77 2.73 0.33 16.10
C ASP A 77 1.87 -0.66 15.30
N GLY A 78 2.45 -1.77 14.83
CA GLY A 78 1.78 -2.79 14.03
C GLY A 78 1.69 -2.47 12.53
N SER A 79 2.17 -1.32 12.07
CA SER A 79 2.23 -1.00 10.64
C SER A 79 3.31 -1.82 9.92
N THR A 80 3.08 -2.11 8.64
CA THR A 80 4.06 -2.78 7.78
C THR A 80 5.07 -1.77 7.25
N ASN A 81 6.37 -2.07 7.36
CA ASN A 81 7.46 -1.33 6.76
C ASN A 81 8.16 -2.15 5.67
N TYR A 82 8.55 -1.48 4.58
CA TYR A 82 9.30 -2.08 3.47
C TYR A 82 10.65 -1.38 3.36
N GLU A 83 11.72 -2.06 3.80
CA GLU A 83 13.09 -1.59 3.62
C GLU A 83 13.56 -1.97 2.20
N VAL A 84 13.79 -0.97 1.35
CA VAL A 84 14.21 -1.15 -0.05
C VAL A 84 15.69 -0.83 -0.17
N SER A 85 16.45 -1.72 -0.79
CA SER A 85 17.88 -1.57 -1.02
C SER A 85 18.28 -2.14 -2.38
N THR A 86 19.47 -1.82 -2.85
CA THR A 86 20.05 -2.50 -4.02
C THR A 86 20.66 -3.84 -3.59
N LYS A 87 20.73 -4.80 -4.51
CA LYS A 87 21.57 -5.99 -4.35
C LYS A 87 23.04 -5.57 -4.18
N LYS A 88 23.84 -6.42 -3.54
CA LYS A 88 25.30 -6.19 -3.42
C LYS A 88 25.98 -6.29 -4.79
N ASP A 89 25.55 -7.25 -5.58
CA ASP A 89 26.00 -7.47 -6.96
C ASP A 89 24.89 -7.04 -7.91
N LEU A 90 25.23 -6.15 -8.85
CA LEU A 90 24.29 -5.58 -9.82
C LEU A 90 24.57 -6.14 -11.21
N THR A 91 23.51 -6.59 -11.89
CA THR A 91 23.58 -6.94 -13.31
C THR A 91 23.12 -5.74 -14.12
N LEU A 92 24.04 -5.11 -14.86
CA LEU A 92 23.81 -3.87 -15.60
C LEU A 92 24.35 -3.99 -17.03
N ASN A 93 23.70 -3.33 -17.97
CA ASN A 93 24.21 -3.23 -19.35
C ASN A 93 25.28 -2.12 -19.49
N SER A 94 25.17 -1.05 -18.69
CA SER A 94 26.10 0.06 -18.68
C SER A 94 26.01 0.88 -17.39
N VAL A 95 27.10 1.55 -17.02
CA VAL A 95 27.19 2.53 -15.95
C VAL A 95 27.79 3.81 -16.52
N THR A 96 27.17 4.96 -16.27
CA THR A 96 27.70 6.28 -16.66
C THR A 96 27.92 7.12 -15.41
N THR A 97 29.12 7.69 -15.26
CA THR A 97 29.52 8.55 -14.14
C THR A 97 30.28 9.76 -14.65
N GLY A 98 29.59 10.90 -14.74
CA GLY A 98 30.12 12.07 -15.43
C GLY A 98 30.42 11.74 -16.89
N ASP A 99 31.65 12.00 -17.33
CA ASP A 99 32.11 11.71 -18.69
C ASP A 99 32.52 10.26 -18.93
N SER A 100 32.52 9.41 -17.89
CA SER A 100 32.93 8.01 -18.00
C SER A 100 31.73 7.10 -18.27
N VAL A 101 31.87 6.18 -19.23
CA VAL A 101 30.89 5.13 -19.53
C VAL A 101 31.59 3.78 -19.48
N LEU A 102 31.13 2.88 -18.62
CA LEU A 102 31.49 1.47 -18.60
C LEU A 102 30.33 0.65 -19.16
N ASN A 103 30.58 -0.17 -20.17
CA ASN A 103 29.57 -1.05 -20.77
C ASN A 103 30.22 -2.30 -21.38
N ASN A 104 29.45 -3.07 -22.15
CA ASN A 104 29.91 -4.29 -22.82
C ASN A 104 31.08 -4.09 -23.80
N ASN A 105 31.44 -2.85 -24.17
CA ASN A 105 32.58 -2.54 -25.03
C ASN A 105 33.83 -2.14 -24.24
N GLY A 106 33.73 -1.86 -22.93
CA GLY A 106 34.82 -1.39 -22.07
C GLY A 106 34.51 -0.04 -21.40
N LEU A 107 35.55 0.73 -21.08
CA LEU A 107 35.50 2.06 -20.47
C LEU A 107 35.82 3.14 -21.51
N THR A 108 34.97 4.17 -21.62
CA THR A 108 35.22 5.36 -22.43
C THR A 108 35.08 6.61 -21.58
N ILE A 109 36.00 7.57 -21.71
CA ILE A 109 35.90 8.91 -21.13
C ILE A 109 35.68 9.91 -22.27
N LYS A 110 34.58 10.68 -22.22
CA LYS A 110 34.29 11.71 -23.23
C LYS A 110 35.47 12.70 -23.35
N GLU A 111 35.88 12.98 -24.58
CA GLU A 111 37.02 13.86 -24.91
C GLU A 111 38.35 13.44 -24.23
N GLY A 112 38.43 12.19 -23.77
CA GLY A 112 39.53 11.64 -23.00
C GLY A 112 39.96 10.26 -23.49
N PRO A 113 40.72 9.54 -22.65
CA PRO A 113 41.15 8.18 -22.95
C PRO A 113 40.00 7.15 -22.98
N SER A 114 40.24 6.01 -23.60
CA SER A 114 39.36 4.83 -23.54
C SER A 114 40.15 3.52 -23.46
N ILE A 115 39.53 2.51 -22.85
CA ILE A 115 39.96 1.12 -22.80
C ILE A 115 38.78 0.29 -23.28
N THR A 116 38.84 -0.17 -24.53
CA THR A 116 37.74 -0.91 -25.15
C THR A 116 38.20 -2.26 -25.68
N LYS A 117 37.28 -3.04 -26.22
CA LYS A 117 37.59 -4.26 -26.99
C LYS A 117 38.54 -4.01 -28.18
N GLU A 118 38.59 -2.78 -28.68
CA GLU A 118 39.50 -2.37 -29.77
C GLU A 118 40.92 -2.01 -29.28
N GLY A 119 41.12 -1.96 -27.96
CA GLY A 119 42.41 -1.63 -27.33
C GLY A 119 42.36 -0.36 -26.48
N ILE A 120 43.54 0.23 -26.26
CA ILE A 120 43.74 1.42 -25.44
C ILE A 120 43.94 2.63 -26.35
N ASN A 121 43.14 3.68 -26.16
CA ASN A 121 43.31 4.97 -26.81
C ASN A 121 43.61 6.04 -25.76
N ALA A 122 44.76 6.72 -25.87
CA ALA A 122 45.17 7.75 -24.91
C ALA A 122 44.44 9.10 -25.06
N GLY A 123 43.55 9.25 -26.04
CA GLY A 123 42.79 10.50 -26.23
C GLY A 123 43.68 11.72 -26.47
N GLY A 124 44.77 11.53 -27.22
CA GLY A 124 45.78 12.57 -27.49
C GLY A 124 46.60 13.01 -26.26
N LYS A 125 46.60 12.24 -25.17
CA LYS A 125 47.42 12.49 -23.97
C LYS A 125 48.72 11.67 -24.02
N LYS A 126 49.72 12.08 -23.24
CA LYS A 126 50.96 11.31 -23.05
C LYS A 126 50.64 9.98 -22.36
N ILE A 127 51.37 8.92 -22.73
CA ILE A 127 51.28 7.57 -22.16
C ILE A 127 52.49 7.35 -21.26
#